data_AF-A0A661DVN3-F1
#
_entry.id   AF-A0A661DVN3-F1
#
_cell.length_a   1.000
_cell.length_b   1.000
_cell.length_c   1.000
_cell.angle_alpha   90.00
_cell.angle_beta   90.00
_cell.angle_gamma   90.00
#
_symmetry.space_group_name_H-M   'P 1'
#
loop_
_entity.id
_entity.type
_entity.pdbx_description
1 polymer ?
#
loop_
_entity_poly.entity_id
_entity_poly.type
_entity_poly.pdbx_seq_one_letter_code
_entity_poly.pdbx_strand_id
1 'polypeptide(L)'
;QADALMIGRAAQGNPWIFRQVNHFLTHGEYLAAPLITEVRQTLIEHLYTLYDFYGDYTGVRMARKHIAWYSKGLRNGNSFRQQMNTLKLPQQQVEFTEQFFEKLKQQDTIAT
;
A
#
# COMPACT_ATOMS: atom_id res chain seq x y z
N GLN A 1 -23.37 23.58 6.06
CA GLN A 1 -22.12 23.44 5.28
C GLN A 1 -20.98 23.28 6.29
N ALA A 2 -19.89 22.63 5.91
CA ALA A 2 -18.72 22.47 6.78
C ALA A 2 -17.49 23.04 6.07
N ASP A 3 -16.55 23.62 6.82
CA ASP A 3 -15.33 24.23 6.29
C ASP A 3 -14.26 23.20 5.91
N ALA A 4 -14.32 22.01 6.52
CA ALA A 4 -13.39 20.92 6.28
C ALA A 4 -14.03 19.55 6.51
N LEU A 5 -13.37 18.50 6.02
CA LEU A 5 -13.73 17.10 6.24
C LEU A 5 -12.51 16.31 6.72
N MET A 6 -12.75 15.26 7.52
CA MET A 6 -11.71 14.37 8.02
C MET A 6 -11.85 12.99 7.39
N ILE A 7 -10.74 12.44 6.89
CA ILE A 7 -10.68 11.10 6.30
C ILE A 7 -9.92 10.17 7.24
N GLY A 8 -10.62 9.18 7.80
CA GLY A 8 -10.02 8.16 8.66
C GLY A 8 -9.72 6.87 7.89
N ARG A 9 -10.58 5.86 8.08
CA ARG A 9 -10.42 4.49 7.54
C ARG A 9 -10.15 4.43 6.03
N ALA A 10 -10.73 5.34 5.26
CA ALA A 10 -10.57 5.33 3.80
C ALA A 10 -9.16 5.68 3.32
N ALA A 11 -8.31 6.27 4.18
CA ALA A 11 -6.90 6.54 3.88
C ALA A 11 -5.96 5.36 4.19
N GLN A 12 -6.43 4.31 4.89
CA GLN A 12 -5.61 3.16 5.25
C GLN A 12 -5.25 2.33 4.00
N GLY A 13 -3.97 2.32 3.62
CA GLY A 13 -3.50 1.70 2.37
C GLY A 13 -3.91 2.46 1.11
N ASN A 14 -4.43 3.68 1.26
CA ASN A 14 -4.93 4.53 0.18
C ASN A 14 -4.56 6.00 0.45
N PRO A 15 -3.25 6.35 0.52
CA PRO A 15 -2.82 7.73 0.73
C PRO A 15 -3.22 8.66 -0.43
N TRP A 16 -3.53 8.12 -1.61
CA TRP A 16 -3.96 8.86 -2.80
C TRP A 16 -5.33 9.53 -2.63
N ILE A 17 -6.14 9.07 -1.68
CA ILE A 17 -7.50 9.59 -1.48
C ILE A 17 -7.53 11.10 -1.29
N PHE A 18 -6.51 11.69 -0.65
CA PHE A 18 -6.45 13.13 -0.44
C PHE A 18 -6.30 13.90 -1.75
N ARG A 19 -5.37 13.48 -2.64
CA ARG A 19 -5.21 14.12 -3.96
C ARG A 19 -6.42 13.85 -4.87
N GLN A 20 -7.04 12.67 -4.75
CA GLN A 20 -8.24 12.31 -5.52
C GLN A 20 -9.45 13.17 -5.13
N VAL A 21 -9.69 13.34 -3.82
CA VAL A 21 -10.74 14.22 -3.30
C VAL A 21 -10.48 15.66 -3.72
N ASN A 22 -9.24 16.15 -3.55
CA ASN A 22 -8.88 17.50 -3.96
C ASN A 22 -9.09 17.72 -5.47
N HIS A 23 -8.70 16.75 -6.31
CA HIS A 23 -8.91 16.81 -7.76
C HIS A 23 -10.39 16.88 -8.11
N PHE A 24 -11.22 16.02 -7.53
CA PHE A 24 -12.66 16.01 -7.78
C PHE A 24 -13.33 17.31 -7.34
N LEU A 25 -12.98 17.84 -6.15
CA LEU A 25 -13.53 19.10 -5.66
C LEU A 25 -13.13 20.30 -6.52
N THR A 26 -11.96 20.25 -7.17
CA THR A 26 -11.45 21.35 -7.99
C THR A 26 -11.94 21.28 -9.44
N HIS A 27 -12.02 20.09 -10.03
CA HIS A 27 -12.26 19.91 -11.47
C HIS A 27 -13.61 19.22 -11.79
N GLY A 28 -14.29 18.65 -10.80
CA GLY A 28 -15.50 17.85 -11.01
C GLY A 28 -15.25 16.45 -11.59
N GLU A 29 -13.99 16.06 -11.76
CA GLU A 29 -13.59 14.81 -12.41
C GLU A 29 -12.85 13.86 -11.47
N TYR A 30 -13.06 12.56 -11.65
CA TYR A 30 -12.35 11.53 -10.90
C TYR A 30 -10.94 11.32 -11.46
N LEU A 31 -9.94 11.43 -10.59
CA LEU A 31 -8.56 11.08 -10.92
C LEU A 31 -8.42 9.56 -11.03
N ALA A 32 -7.62 9.09 -11.99
CA ALA A 32 -7.39 7.67 -12.21
C ALA A 32 -6.84 6.97 -10.96
N ALA A 33 -7.06 5.67 -10.86
CA ALA A 33 -6.42 4.87 -9.82
C ALA A 33 -4.88 4.94 -9.96
N PRO A 34 -4.12 4.88 -8.85
CA PRO A 34 -2.67 4.83 -8.92
C PRO A 34 -2.20 3.59 -9.68
N LEU A 35 -1.07 3.71 -10.36
CA LEU A 35 -0.43 2.57 -11.00
C LEU A 35 0.06 1.58 -9.93
N ILE A 36 0.07 0.29 -10.25
CA ILE A 36 0.61 -0.76 -9.37
C ILE A 36 2.07 -0.46 -8.96
N THR A 37 2.84 0.17 -9.84
CA THR A 37 4.22 0.62 -9.55
C THR A 37 4.28 1.72 -8.49
N GLU A 38 3.32 2.66 -8.51
CA GLU A 38 3.19 3.70 -7.50
C GLU A 38 2.78 3.10 -6.15
N VAL A 39 1.80 2.18 -6.16
CA VAL A 39 1.37 1.46 -4.95
C VAL A 39 2.53 0.71 -4.29
N ARG A 40 3.32 -0.01 -5.10
CA ARG A 40 4.53 -0.70 -4.65
C ARG A 40 5.52 0.28 -4.02
N GLN A 41 5.86 1.34 -4.73
CA GLN A 41 6.87 2.31 -4.30
C GLN A 41 6.49 2.94 -2.96
N THR A 42 5.27 3.45 -2.83
CA THR A 42 4.79 4.07 -1.59
C THR A 42 4.71 3.08 -0.44
N LEU A 43 4.34 1.83 -0.69
CA LEU A 43 4.39 0.81 0.36
C LEU A 43 5.83 0.59 0.84
N ILE A 44 6.78 0.38 -0.07
CA ILE A 44 8.19 0.14 0.28
C ILE A 44 8.78 1.32 1.07
N GLU A 45 8.54 2.57 0.65
CA GLU A 45 8.97 3.77 1.39
C GLU A 45 8.36 3.81 2.80
N HIS A 46 7.08 3.46 2.93
CA HIS A 46 6.41 3.37 4.22
C HIS A 46 7.01 2.27 5.11
N LEU A 47 7.39 1.12 4.53
CA LEU A 47 8.07 0.07 5.28
C LEU A 47 9.40 0.55 5.86
N TYR A 48 10.25 1.17 5.04
CA TYR A 48 11.51 1.75 5.52
C TYR A 48 11.29 2.78 6.62
N THR A 49 10.32 3.68 6.46
CA THR A 49 9.97 4.65 7.50
C THR A 49 9.58 3.98 8.82
N LEU A 50 8.85 2.87 8.78
CA LEU A 50 8.48 2.12 9.98
C LEU A 50 9.69 1.43 10.62
N TYR A 51 10.62 0.90 9.82
CA TYR A 51 11.85 0.28 10.33
C TYR A 51 12.77 1.32 10.96
N ASP A 52 12.95 2.46 10.31
CA ASP A 52 13.78 3.56 10.83
C ASP A 52 13.22 4.13 12.13
N PHE A 53 11.89 4.27 12.23
CA PHE A 53 11.26 4.88 13.39
C PHE A 53 11.12 3.92 14.59
N TYR A 54 10.75 2.66 14.34
CA TYR A 54 10.47 1.70 15.42
C TYR A 54 11.61 0.70 15.69
N GLY A 55 12.65 0.70 14.85
CA GLY A 55 13.67 -0.34 14.81
C GLY A 55 13.14 -1.67 14.26
N ASP A 56 14.04 -2.58 13.89
CA ASP A 56 13.69 -3.80 13.15
C ASP A 56 12.59 -4.65 13.79
N TYR A 57 12.73 -4.97 15.09
CA TYR A 57 11.82 -5.89 15.76
C TYR A 57 10.38 -5.37 15.85
N THR A 58 10.22 -4.10 16.26
CA THR A 58 8.90 -3.47 16.38
C THR A 58 8.39 -3.03 15.01
N GLY A 59 9.27 -2.51 14.16
CA GLY A 59 8.96 -2.07 12.79
C GLY A 59 8.38 -3.19 11.94
N VAL A 60 8.98 -4.39 11.94
CA VAL A 60 8.46 -5.58 11.22
C VAL A 60 7.04 -5.94 11.65
N ARG A 61 6.72 -5.79 12.94
CA ARG A 61 5.37 -6.06 13.46
C ARG A 61 4.38 -4.97 13.07
N MET A 62 4.79 -3.70 13.16
CA MET A 62 3.98 -2.56 12.77
C MET A 62 3.68 -2.57 11.27
N ALA A 63 4.66 -2.91 10.44
CA ALA A 63 4.54 -3.02 8.98
C ALA A 63 3.41 -3.95 8.54
N ARG A 64 3.15 -5.05 9.24
CA ARG A 64 2.15 -6.07 8.83
C ARG A 64 0.76 -5.49 8.61
N LYS A 65 0.32 -4.55 9.45
CA LYS A 65 -1.01 -3.93 9.28
C LYS A 65 -1.05 -3.04 8.03
N HIS A 66 0.02 -2.30 7.76
CA HIS A 66 0.12 -1.44 6.59
C HIS A 66 0.15 -2.28 5.31
N ILE A 67 0.97 -3.34 5.27
CA ILE A 67 1.02 -4.31 4.17
C ILE A 67 -0.37 -4.93 3.95
N ALA A 68 -1.08 -5.25 5.03
CA ALA A 68 -2.42 -5.80 4.92
C ALA A 68 -3.43 -4.82 4.30
N TRP A 69 -3.32 -3.53 4.59
CA TRP A 69 -4.16 -2.50 3.98
C TRP A 69 -3.86 -2.33 2.48
N TYR A 70 -2.60 -2.22 2.09
CA TYR A 70 -2.21 -2.05 0.67
C TYR A 70 -2.50 -3.28 -0.20
N SER A 71 -2.50 -4.48 0.37
CA SER A 71 -2.78 -5.73 -0.36
C SER A 71 -4.25 -6.13 -0.40
N LYS A 72 -5.14 -5.32 0.19
CA LYS A 72 -6.58 -5.61 0.21
C LYS A 72 -7.14 -5.46 -1.21
N GLY A 73 -7.86 -6.49 -1.67
CA GLY A 73 -8.48 -6.49 -3.01
C GLY A 73 -7.52 -6.84 -4.16
N LEU A 74 -6.21 -6.92 -3.91
CA LEU A 74 -5.25 -7.37 -4.92
C LEU A 74 -5.34 -8.89 -5.12
N ARG A 75 -5.15 -9.33 -6.37
CA ARG A 75 -5.07 -10.76 -6.71
C ARG A 75 -4.01 -11.44 -5.85
N ASN A 76 -4.32 -12.63 -5.32
CA ASN A 76 -3.48 -13.38 -4.40
C ASN A 76 -3.11 -12.66 -3.08
N GLY A 77 -3.76 -11.54 -2.74
CA GLY A 77 -3.46 -10.77 -1.53
C GLY A 77 -3.62 -11.55 -0.22
N ASN A 78 -4.55 -12.51 -0.15
CA ASN A 78 -4.72 -13.36 1.04
C ASN A 78 -3.48 -14.23 1.31
N SER A 79 -2.99 -14.93 0.28
CA SER A 79 -1.79 -15.77 0.38
C SER A 79 -0.55 -14.94 0.69
N PHE A 80 -0.42 -13.77 0.05
CA PHE A 80 0.63 -12.80 0.35
C PHE A 80 0.64 -12.41 1.83
N ARG A 81 -0.52 -12.03 2.40
CA ARG A 81 -0.59 -11.66 3.84
C ARG A 81 -0.26 -12.82 4.77
N GLN A 82 -0.71 -14.04 4.45
CA GLN A 82 -0.40 -15.22 5.25
C GLN A 82 1.11 -15.47 5.31
N GLN A 83 1.79 -15.44 4.17
CA GLN A 83 3.24 -15.61 4.11
C GLN A 83 3.97 -14.45 4.80
N MET A 84 3.52 -13.21 4.58
CA MET A 84 4.11 -12.00 5.19
C MET A 84 4.13 -12.05 6.72
N ASN A 85 3.12 -12.67 7.35
CA ASN A 85 3.05 -12.80 8.81
C ASN A 85 4.14 -13.72 9.40
N THR A 86 4.76 -14.57 8.58
CA THR A 86 5.85 -15.47 9.01
C THR A 86 7.22 -14.80 8.97
N LEU A 87 7.36 -13.69 8.24
CA LEU A 87 8.64 -12.99 8.04
C LEU A 87 9.02 -12.20 9.29
N LYS A 88 10.32 -12.22 9.62
CA LYS A 88 10.86 -11.68 10.88
C LYS A 88 11.87 -10.57 10.69
N LEU A 89 12.40 -10.39 9.48
CA LEU A 89 13.42 -9.38 9.17
C LEU A 89 12.85 -8.32 8.20
N PRO A 90 13.27 -7.05 8.32
CA PRO A 90 12.87 -5.98 7.40
C PRO A 90 13.12 -6.35 5.94
N GLN A 91 14.34 -6.81 5.64
CA GLN A 91 14.79 -7.23 4.31
C GLN A 91 13.83 -8.27 3.69
N GLN A 92 13.39 -9.26 4.48
CA GLN A 92 12.46 -10.28 4.00
C GLN A 92 11.11 -9.70 3.61
N GLN A 93 10.57 -8.75 4.40
CA GLN A 93 9.29 -8.11 4.11
C GLN A 93 9.38 -7.25 2.84
N VAL A 94 10.48 -6.52 2.64
CA VAL A 94 10.73 -5.71 1.45
C VAL A 94 10.83 -6.62 0.22
N GLU A 95 11.73 -7.61 0.23
CA GLU A 95 11.94 -8.53 -0.90
C GLU A 95 10.66 -9.27 -1.28
N PHE A 96 9.91 -9.74 -0.29
CA PHE A 96 8.66 -10.46 -0.56
C PHE A 96 7.56 -9.53 -1.10
N THR A 97 7.54 -8.27 -0.66
CA THR A 97 6.65 -7.23 -1.21
C THR A 97 7.01 -6.95 -2.67
N GLU A 98 8.30 -6.76 -2.97
CA GLU A 98 8.79 -6.55 -4.33
C GLU A 98 8.37 -7.69 -5.29
N GLN A 99 8.63 -8.94 -4.88
CA GLN A 99 8.24 -10.12 -5.67
C GLN A 99 6.73 -10.21 -5.90
N PHE A 100 5.92 -9.81 -4.91
CA PHE A 100 4.47 -9.82 -5.04
C PHE A 100 3.99 -8.81 -6.09
N PHE A 101 4.48 -7.57 -6.04
CA PHE A 101 4.09 -6.53 -6.98
C PHE A 101 4.62 -6.76 -8.40
N GLU A 102 5.81 -7.36 -8.55
CA GLU A 102 6.34 -7.75 -9.87
C GLU A 102 5.46 -8.83 -10.52
N LYS A 103 5.03 -9.84 -9.75
CA LYS A 103 4.10 -10.87 -10.25
C LYS A 103 2.74 -10.28 -10.64
N LEU A 104 2.24 -9.30 -9.89
CA LEU A 104 1.01 -8.59 -10.24
C LEU A 104 1.13 -7.88 -11.59
N LYS A 105 2.22 -7.13 -11.79
CA LYS A 105 2.49 -6.39 -13.03
C LYS A 105 2.56 -7.31 -14.26
N GLN A 106 3.28 -8.42 -14.15
CA GLN A 106 3.40 -9.40 -15.25
C GLN A 106 2.05 -9.97 -15.65
N GLN A 107 1.20 -10.28 -14.68
CA GLN A 107 -0.12 -10.86 -14.92
C GLN A 107 -1.17 -9.83 -15.39
N ASP A 108 -1.00 -8.55 -15.06
CA ASP A 108 -1.81 -7.46 -15.62
C ASP A 108 -1.41 -7.13 -17.06
N THR A 109 -0.16 -7.41 -17.44
CA THR A 109 0.34 -7.25 -18.82
C THR A 109 -0.14 -8.37 -19.75
N ILE A 110 -0.45 -9.55 -19.21
CA ILE A 110 -0.93 -10.73 -19.97
C ILE A 110 -2.46 -10.70 -20.17
N ALA A 111 -3.18 -9.89 -19.40
CA ALA A 111 -4.62 -9.66 -19.58
C ALA A 111 -4.85 -8.52 -20.59
N THR A 112 -4.57 -8.77 -21.86
CA THR A 112 -5.01 -7.94 -23.02
C THR A 112 -5.25 -8.89 -24.19
#